data_AF-A0A4V1UL82-F1
#
_entry.id   AF-A0A4V1UL82-F1
#
_cell.length_a   1.000
_cell.length_b   1.000
_cell.length_c   1.000
_cell.angle_alpha   90.00
_cell.angle_beta   90.00
_cell.angle_gamma   90.00
#
_symmetry.space_group_name_H-M   'P 1'
#
loop_
_entity.id
_entity.type
_entity.pdbx_description
1 polymer ?
#
loop_
_entity_poly.entity_id
_entity_poly.type
_entity_poly.pdbx_seq_one_letter_code
_entity_poly.pdbx_strand_id
1 'polypeptide(L)'
;MPTRKPVPAVLPWLTALAAAPAVLIVAAIAATRFGGVDLLVSYDLLTWTVARILAWIGLAGALAAAVLALRDLKGRGLYALAALVLAGATVAGFVWRQGQDATPNPRDVTTNVDEPPAFSRVAAL
;
A
#
# COMPACT_ATOMS: atom_id res chain seq x y z
N MET A 1 -18.75 -33.75 -17.60
CA MET A 1 -18.56 -32.29 -17.40
C MET A 1 -17.83 -32.09 -16.07
N PRO A 2 -16.67 -31.42 -16.01
CA PRO A 2 -15.99 -31.18 -14.74
C PRO A 2 -16.83 -30.20 -13.91
N THR A 3 -17.42 -30.70 -12.83
CA THR A 3 -18.17 -29.93 -11.84
C THR A 3 -17.20 -29.03 -11.09
N ARG A 4 -17.08 -27.77 -11.52
CA ARG A 4 -16.33 -26.75 -10.79
C ARG A 4 -17.00 -26.56 -9.42
N LYS A 5 -16.27 -26.85 -8.33
CA LYS A 5 -16.74 -26.51 -6.99
C LYS A 5 -16.99 -25.00 -6.94
N PRO A 6 -18.14 -24.54 -6.40
CA PRO A 6 -18.42 -23.12 -6.29
C PRO A 6 -17.30 -22.45 -5.50
N VAL A 7 -16.88 -21.28 -5.98
CA VAL A 7 -15.90 -20.45 -5.28
C VAL A 7 -16.53 -20.06 -3.94
N PRO A 8 -15.89 -20.30 -2.79
CA PRO A 8 -16.43 -19.89 -1.51
C PRO A 8 -16.56 -18.37 -1.52
N ALA A 9 -17.73 -17.86 -1.11
CA ALA A 9 -18.06 -16.44 -1.14
C ALA A 9 -17.03 -15.55 -0.40
N VAL A 10 -16.20 -16.13 0.47
CA VAL A 10 -15.13 -15.45 1.21
C VAL A 10 -13.97 -14.98 0.32
N LEU A 11 -13.64 -15.69 -0.77
CA LEU A 11 -12.52 -15.31 -1.66
C LEU A 11 -12.67 -13.93 -2.30
N PRO A 12 -13.80 -13.56 -2.92
CA PRO A 12 -13.98 -12.22 -3.47
C PRO A 12 -13.92 -11.14 -2.38
N TRP A 13 -14.42 -11.40 -1.17
CA TRP A 13 -14.28 -10.47 -0.04
C TRP A 13 -12.82 -10.25 0.38
N LEU A 14 -12.02 -11.33 0.46
CA LEU A 14 -10.58 -11.22 0.75
C LEU A 14 -9.83 -10.48 -0.36
N THR A 15 -10.23 -10.69 -1.61
CA THR A 15 -9.65 -9.99 -2.77
C THR A 15 -10.01 -8.49 -2.75
N ALA A 16 -11.26 -8.16 -2.41
CA ALA A 16 -11.70 -6.78 -2.23
C ALA A 16 -10.98 -6.09 -1.08
N LEU A 17 -10.76 -6.79 0.04
CA LEU A 17 -9.98 -6.30 1.16
C LEU A 17 -8.52 -6.01 0.76
N ALA A 18 -7.91 -6.88 -0.04
CA ALA A 18 -6.56 -6.68 -0.58
C ALA A 18 -6.47 -5.46 -1.53
N ALA A 19 -7.54 -5.13 -2.24
CA ALA A 19 -7.62 -3.98 -3.14
C ALA A 19 -7.95 -2.66 -2.42
N ALA A 20 -8.63 -2.71 -1.26
CA ALA A 20 -9.06 -1.56 -0.49
C ALA A 20 -7.98 -0.46 -0.26
N PRO A 21 -6.74 -0.78 0.15
CA PRO A 21 -5.69 0.23 0.32
C PRO A 21 -5.34 0.96 -0.98
N ALA A 22 -5.23 0.24 -2.11
CA ALA A 22 -4.94 0.85 -3.40
C ALA A 22 -6.08 1.78 -3.86
N VAL A 23 -7.33 1.36 -3.67
CA VAL A 23 -8.51 2.18 -3.97
C VAL A 23 -8.52 3.46 -3.11
N LEU A 24 -8.20 3.34 -1.82
CA LEU A 24 -8.15 4.48 -0.91
C LEU A 24 -7.07 5.49 -1.34
N ILE A 25 -5.89 5.02 -1.76
CA ILE A 25 -4.81 5.88 -2.27
C ILE A 25 -5.28 6.65 -3.52
N VAL A 26 -5.89 5.96 -4.49
CA VAL A 26 -6.39 6.59 -5.71
C VAL A 26 -7.48 7.63 -5.39
N ALA A 27 -8.40 7.29 -4.47
CA ALA A 27 -9.44 8.21 -4.03
C ALA A 27 -8.86 9.44 -3.31
N ALA A 28 -7.84 9.26 -2.46
CA ALA A 28 -7.16 10.36 -1.78
C ALA A 28 -6.50 11.31 -2.80
N ILE A 29 -5.77 10.77 -3.78
CA ILE A 29 -5.14 11.57 -4.85
C ILE A 29 -6.19 12.36 -5.64
N ALA A 30 -7.30 11.72 -6.00
CA ALA A 30 -8.39 12.39 -6.70
C ALA A 30 -8.97 13.54 -5.85
N ALA A 31 -9.24 13.28 -4.58
CA ALA A 31 -9.79 14.29 -3.66
C ALA A 31 -8.88 15.52 -3.53
N THR A 32 -7.56 15.34 -3.44
CA THR A 32 -6.61 16.47 -3.41
C THR A 32 -6.60 17.22 -4.74
N ARG A 33 -6.62 16.51 -5.87
CA ARG A 33 -6.59 17.10 -7.22
C ARG A 33 -7.81 17.96 -7.53
N PHE A 34 -8.98 17.59 -7.03
CA PHE A 34 -10.22 18.33 -7.21
C PHE A 34 -10.46 19.37 -6.11
N GLY A 35 -9.51 19.59 -5.20
CA GLY A 35 -9.63 20.55 -4.10
C GLY A 35 -10.64 20.14 -3.03
N GLY A 36 -11.04 18.87 -2.98
CA GLY A 36 -12.01 18.36 -2.00
C GLY A 36 -11.40 18.09 -0.62
N VAL A 37 -10.08 17.88 -0.54
CA VAL A 37 -9.36 17.56 0.71
C VAL A 37 -7.96 18.18 0.67
N ASP A 38 -7.49 18.67 1.82
CA ASP A 38 -6.14 19.21 2.01
C ASP A 38 -5.06 18.14 1.76
N LEU A 39 -3.88 18.57 1.29
CA LEU A 39 -2.71 17.71 1.08
C LEU A 39 -2.28 17.03 2.38
N LEU A 40 -2.31 17.72 3.52
CA LEU A 40 -1.97 17.12 4.82
C LEU A 40 -2.89 15.94 5.17
N VAL A 41 -4.19 16.11 4.96
CA VAL A 41 -5.18 15.06 5.25
C VAL A 41 -5.05 13.90 4.26
N SER A 42 -4.84 14.19 2.98
CA SER A 42 -4.76 13.16 1.94
C SER A 42 -3.44 12.38 1.96
N TYR A 43 -2.31 13.05 2.23
CA TYR A 43 -1.00 12.43 2.24
C TYR A 43 -0.65 11.83 3.61
N ASP A 44 -0.66 12.61 4.70
CA ASP A 44 -0.19 12.11 6.00
C ASP A 44 -1.20 11.16 6.65
N LEU A 45 -2.49 11.54 6.65
CA LEU A 45 -3.53 10.73 7.28
C LEU A 45 -4.00 9.61 6.36
N LEU A 46 -4.57 9.93 5.20
CA LEU A 46 -5.20 8.92 4.36
C LEU A 46 -4.17 7.96 3.74
N THR A 47 -3.05 8.47 3.23
CA THR A 47 -2.07 7.62 2.55
C THR A 47 -1.08 6.99 3.52
N TRP A 48 -0.36 7.79 4.32
CA TRP A 48 0.71 7.26 5.16
C TRP A 48 0.23 6.55 6.42
N THR A 49 -0.92 6.93 6.97
CA THR A 49 -1.47 6.28 8.17
C THR A 49 -2.49 5.21 7.78
N VAL A 50 -3.63 5.60 7.22
CA VAL A 50 -4.77 4.71 7.00
C VAL A 50 -4.48 3.68 5.91
N ALA A 51 -4.07 4.09 4.71
CA ALA A 51 -3.81 3.17 3.61
C ALA A 51 -2.66 2.20 3.94
N ARG A 52 -1.65 2.65 4.69
CA ARG A 52 -0.54 1.81 5.10
C ARG A 52 -0.97 0.71 6.09
N ILE A 53 -1.79 1.03 7.09
CA ILE A 53 -2.39 0.02 7.98
C ILE A 53 -3.23 -0.96 7.16
N LEU A 54 -4.06 -0.44 6.27
CA LEU A 54 -4.95 -1.23 5.42
C LEU A 54 -4.17 -2.10 4.43
N ALA A 55 -2.98 -1.69 3.98
CA ALA A 55 -2.09 -2.48 3.13
C ALA A 55 -1.58 -3.74 3.82
N TRP A 56 -1.19 -3.63 5.10
CA TRP A 56 -0.79 -4.80 5.89
C TRP A 56 -1.98 -5.74 6.16
N ILE A 57 -3.16 -5.20 6.46
CA ILE A 57 -4.39 -5.99 6.63
C ILE A 57 -4.75 -6.70 5.31
N GLY A 58 -4.69 -5.98 4.19
CA GLY A 58 -4.92 -6.50 2.85
C GLY A 58 -3.94 -7.61 2.47
N LEU A 59 -2.66 -7.49 2.85
CA LEU A 59 -1.65 -8.54 2.65
C LEU A 59 -1.97 -9.79 3.46
N ALA A 60 -2.36 -9.64 4.73
CA ALA A 60 -2.81 -10.78 5.54
C ALA A 60 -4.03 -11.48 4.90
N GLY A 61 -5.00 -10.71 4.38
CA GLY A 61 -6.15 -11.23 3.63
C GLY A 61 -5.75 -11.96 2.35
N ALA A 62 -4.79 -11.42 1.60
CA ALA A 62 -4.26 -12.04 0.38
C ALA A 62 -3.53 -13.37 0.67
N LEU A 63 -2.76 -13.44 1.76
CA LEU A 63 -2.14 -14.68 2.21
C LEU A 63 -3.20 -15.73 2.60
N ALA A 64 -4.25 -15.34 3.33
CA ALA A 64 -5.36 -16.23 3.64
C ALA A 64 -6.06 -16.74 2.36
N ALA A 65 -6.29 -15.87 1.38
CA ALA A 65 -6.84 -16.25 0.08
C ALA A 65 -5.92 -17.24 -0.66
N ALA A 66 -4.61 -17.04 -0.62
CA ALA A 66 -3.63 -17.94 -1.21
C ALA A 66 -3.65 -19.33 -0.56
N VAL A 67 -3.67 -19.39 0.78
CA VAL A 67 -3.79 -20.66 1.52
C VAL A 67 -5.09 -21.39 1.16
N LEU A 68 -6.20 -20.67 1.02
CA LEU A 68 -7.48 -21.26 0.59
C LEU A 68 -7.47 -21.74 -0.87
N ALA A 69 -6.69 -21.10 -1.74
CA ALA A 69 -6.54 -21.47 -3.14
C ALA A 69 -5.63 -22.70 -3.34
N LEU A 70 -4.68 -22.96 -2.44
CA LEU A 70 -3.86 -24.20 -2.48
C LEU A 70 -4.71 -25.47 -2.45
N ARG A 71 -5.90 -25.41 -1.83
CA ARG A 71 -6.85 -26.54 -1.78
C ARG A 71 -7.57 -26.79 -3.11
N ASP A 72 -7.64 -25.79 -4.00
CA ASP A 72 -8.32 -25.90 -5.30
C ASP A 72 -7.81 -24.83 -6.29
N LEU A 73 -6.64 -25.08 -6.85
CA LEU A 73 -5.93 -24.14 -7.74
C LEU A 73 -6.68 -23.88 -9.05
N LYS A 74 -7.38 -24.89 -9.59
CA LYS A 74 -8.05 -24.82 -10.90
C LYS A 74 -9.21 -23.82 -10.94
N GLY A 75 -9.85 -23.54 -9.79
CA GLY A 75 -10.94 -22.56 -9.69
C GLY A 75 -10.60 -21.27 -8.94
N ARG A 76 -9.60 -21.31 -8.04
CA ARG A 76 -9.36 -20.24 -7.05
C ARG A 76 -8.01 -19.55 -7.20
N GLY A 77 -7.10 -20.12 -8.01
CA GLY A 77 -5.75 -19.61 -8.19
C GLY A 77 -5.71 -18.16 -8.71
N LEU A 78 -6.61 -17.80 -9.62
CA LEU A 78 -6.64 -16.46 -10.21
C LEU A 78 -6.97 -15.37 -9.17
N TYR A 79 -7.94 -15.62 -8.29
CA TYR A 79 -8.31 -14.68 -7.22
C TYR A 79 -7.20 -14.51 -6.20
N ALA A 80 -6.58 -15.62 -5.77
CA ALA A 80 -5.45 -15.58 -4.86
C ALA A 80 -4.25 -14.84 -5.48
N LEU A 81 -3.95 -15.09 -6.75
CA LEU A 81 -2.86 -14.40 -7.45
C LEU A 81 -3.13 -12.90 -7.58
N ALA A 82 -4.35 -12.51 -7.97
CA ALA A 82 -4.74 -11.11 -8.02
C ALA A 82 -4.63 -10.42 -6.66
N ALA A 83 -5.12 -11.07 -5.59
CA ALA A 83 -5.03 -10.55 -4.22
C ALA A 83 -3.56 -10.36 -3.80
N LEU A 84 -2.69 -11.35 -4.06
CA LEU A 84 -1.27 -11.29 -3.73
C LEU A 84 -0.54 -10.19 -4.51
N VAL A 85 -0.82 -10.06 -5.81
CA VAL A 85 -0.20 -9.00 -6.64
C VAL A 85 -0.63 -7.63 -6.14
N LEU A 86 -1.92 -7.41 -5.89
CA LEU A 86 -2.43 -6.12 -5.41
C LEU A 86 -1.87 -5.74 -4.04
N ALA A 87 -2.00 -6.64 -3.06
CA ALA A 87 -1.51 -6.36 -1.71
C ALA A 87 0.02 -6.28 -1.65
N GLY A 88 0.71 -7.19 -2.34
CA GLY A 88 2.16 -7.22 -2.42
C GLY A 88 2.73 -5.96 -3.06
N ALA A 89 2.17 -5.52 -4.20
CA ALA A 89 2.60 -4.29 -4.86
C ALA A 89 2.36 -3.05 -3.97
N THR A 90 1.23 -3.00 -3.27
CA THR A 90 0.91 -1.88 -2.38
C THR A 90 1.88 -1.80 -1.20
N VAL A 91 2.12 -2.92 -0.51
CA VAL A 91 3.08 -2.96 0.61
C VAL A 91 4.51 -2.68 0.14
N ALA A 92 4.92 -3.27 -0.99
CA ALA A 92 6.24 -3.01 -1.58
C ALA A 92 6.43 -1.53 -1.91
N GLY A 93 5.40 -0.85 -2.44
CA GLY A 93 5.41 0.58 -2.69
C GLY A 93 5.67 1.40 -1.42
N PHE A 94 4.97 1.07 -0.32
CA PHE A 94 5.18 1.74 0.97
C PHE A 94 6.59 1.50 1.55
N VAL A 95 7.09 0.27 1.49
CA VAL A 95 8.43 -0.07 2.00
C VAL A 95 9.52 0.61 1.17
N TRP A 96 9.40 0.59 -0.15
CA TRP A 96 10.35 1.25 -1.05
C TRP A 96 10.36 2.77 -0.82
N ARG A 97 9.18 3.38 -0.71
CA ARG A 97 9.06 4.82 -0.47
C ARG A 97 9.66 5.22 0.88
N GLN A 98 9.39 4.46 1.93
CA GLN A 98 10.00 4.68 3.24
C GLN A 98 11.53 4.56 3.19
N GLY A 99 12.07 3.62 2.40
CA GLY A 99 13.51 3.49 2.22
C GLY A 99 14.14 4.71 1.54
N GLN A 100 13.47 5.26 0.52
CA GLN A 100 13.90 6.50 -0.15
C GLN A 100 13.87 7.70 0.81
N ASP A 101 12.79 7.83 1.58
CA ASP A 101 12.64 8.95 2.53
C ASP A 101 13.62 8.84 3.72
N ALA A 102 14.12 7.63 4.04
CA ALA A 102 15.14 7.42 5.08
C ALA A 102 16.58 7.70 4.61
N THR A 103 16.83 7.75 3.29
CA THR A 103 18.15 8.09 2.76
C THR A 103 18.35 9.61 2.75
N PRO A 104 19.42 10.15 3.38
CA PRO A 104 19.69 11.58 3.35
C PRO A 104 19.84 12.06 1.90
N ASN A 105 18.93 12.93 1.44
CA ASN A 105 19.00 13.49 0.11
C ASN A 105 19.94 14.72 0.14
N PRO A 106 20.98 14.79 -0.70
CA PRO A 106 21.82 15.98 -0.78
C PRO A 106 21.05 17.25 -1.13
N ARG A 107 19.84 17.15 -1.70
CA ARG A 107 18.99 18.30 -2.02
C ARG A 107 17.97 18.64 -0.93
N ASP A 108 18.04 17.96 0.22
CA ASP A 108 17.15 18.22 1.34
C ASP A 108 17.61 19.47 2.09
N VAL A 109 17.05 20.61 1.67
CA VAL A 109 17.27 21.90 2.33
C VAL A 109 16.10 22.11 3.27
N THR A 110 16.29 21.74 4.52
CA THR A 110 15.28 21.93 5.54
C THR A 110 15.22 23.40 5.98
N THR A 111 14.00 23.93 6.05
CA THR A 111 13.72 25.24 6.68
C THR A 111 13.44 25.08 8.18
N ASN A 112 13.51 23.86 8.71
CA ASN A 112 13.35 23.58 10.12
C ASN A 112 14.59 24.06 10.89
N VAL A 113 14.39 24.94 11.85
CA VAL A 113 15.48 25.55 12.64
C VAL A 113 16.12 24.52 13.59
N ASP A 114 15.34 23.51 14.01
CA ASP A 114 15.80 22.46 14.92
C ASP A 114 16.62 21.36 14.23
N GLU A 115 16.65 21.35 12.90
CA GLU A 115 17.36 20.34 12.11
C GLU A 115 18.32 21.02 11.13
N PRO A 116 19.58 21.29 11.53
CA PRO A 116 20.49 22.05 10.68
C PRO A 116 20.84 21.29 9.38
N PRO A 117 20.84 21.98 8.22
CA PRO A 117 21.06 21.34 6.92
C PRO A 117 22.40 20.61 6.86
N ALA A 118 22.44 19.44 6.23
CA ALA A 118 23.63 18.56 6.21
C ALA A 118 24.91 19.25 5.70
N PHE A 119 24.78 20.24 4.81
CA PHE A 119 25.89 21.07 4.32
C PHE A 119 26.62 21.85 5.42
N SER A 120 25.92 22.25 6.49
CA SER A 120 26.53 22.98 7.62
C SER A 120 27.59 22.14 8.35
N ARG A 121 27.46 20.81 8.35
CA ARG A 121 28.46 19.89 8.94
C ARG A 121 29.71 19.74 8.09
N VAL A 122 29.61 19.93 6.77
CA VAL A 122 30.76 19.86 5.85
C VAL A 122 31.60 21.15 5.90
N ALA A 123 30.97 22.29 6.18
CA ALA A 123 31.65 23.58 6.34
C ALA A 123 32.41 23.74 7.68
N ALA A 124 32.21 22.81 8.63
CA ALA A 124 32.86 22.82 9.94
C ALA A 124 34.12 21.92 10.01
N LEU A 125 34.51 21.31 8.90
CA LEU A 125 35.78 20.60 8.70
C LEU A 125 36.77 21.49 7.95
#